data_AF-A0A370I069-F1
#
_entry.id   AF-A0A370I069-F1
#
_cell.length_a   1.000
_cell.length_b   1.000
_cell.length_c   1.000
_cell.angle_alpha   90.00
_cell.angle_beta   90.00
_cell.angle_gamma   90.00
#
_symmetry.space_group_name_H-M   'P 1'
#
loop_
_entity.id
_entity.type
_entity.pdbx_description
1 polymer ?
#
loop_
_entity_poly.entity_id
_entity_poly.type
_entity_poly.pdbx_seq_one_letter_code
_entity_poly.pdbx_strand_id
1 'polypeptide(L)'
;MLRVIRELEFGPLGFLELRRRMGNCSSSMLSTRLHTLQKAGLSVQHPDKSHELTAAGTELAGALEPLWVWADRRGDAIAEALDA
;
A
#
# COMPACT_ATOMS: atom_id res chain seq x y z
N MET A 1 2.86 5.67 2.85
CA MET A 1 1.66 5.18 3.54
C MET A 1 0.66 4.63 2.53
N LEU A 2 0.14 5.46 1.63
CA LEU A 2 -0.92 5.05 0.70
C LEU A 2 -0.59 3.83 -0.16
N ARG A 3 0.66 3.73 -0.67
CA ARG A 3 1.09 2.52 -1.40
C ARG A 3 1.04 1.25 -0.55
N VAL A 4 1.41 1.31 0.73
CA VAL A 4 1.34 0.15 1.63
C VAL A 4 -0.11 -0.28 1.83
N ILE A 5 -1.04 0.67 1.98
CA ILE A 5 -2.47 0.39 2.10
C ILE A 5 -2.98 -0.32 0.84
N ARG A 6 -2.67 0.21 -0.35
CA ARG A 6 -3.05 -0.40 -1.65
C ARG A 6 -2.50 -1.81 -1.82
N GLU A 7 -1.28 -2.11 -1.36
CA GLU A 7 -0.73 -3.47 -1.46
C GLU A 7 -1.41 -4.46 -0.49
N LEU A 8 -1.79 -4.00 0.70
CA LEU A 8 -2.42 -4.83 1.75
C LEU A 8 -3.93 -5.02 1.54
N GLU A 9 -4.54 -4.25 0.65
CA GLU A 9 -5.95 -4.39 0.26
C GLU A 9 -6.26 -5.77 -0.33
N PHE A 10 -5.26 -6.41 -0.96
CA PHE A 10 -5.38 -7.75 -1.55
C PHE A 10 -5.16 -8.90 -0.54
N GLY A 11 -5.06 -8.58 0.76
CA GLY A 11 -4.89 -9.53 1.84
C GLY A 11 -3.52 -9.46 2.54
N PRO A 12 -3.27 -10.41 3.47
CA PRO A 12 -2.09 -10.37 4.31
C PRO A 12 -0.79 -10.60 3.52
N LEU A 13 0.22 -9.77 3.77
CA LEU A 13 1.53 -9.88 3.12
C LEU A 13 2.67 -9.89 4.13
N GLY A 14 3.63 -10.79 3.93
CA GLY A 14 4.91 -10.76 4.64
C GLY A 14 5.75 -9.53 4.25
N PHE A 15 6.63 -9.08 5.16
CA PHE A 15 7.46 -7.90 4.97
C PHE A 15 8.28 -7.91 3.66
N LEU A 16 8.88 -9.05 3.31
CA LEU A 16 9.71 -9.18 2.10
C LEU A 16 8.88 -9.06 0.81
N GLU A 17 7.70 -9.69 0.79
CA GLU A 17 6.81 -9.60 -0.37
C GLU A 17 6.29 -8.18 -0.56
N LEU A 18 5.87 -7.54 0.55
CA LEU A 18 5.44 -6.14 0.52
C LEU A 18 6.56 -5.20 0.05
N ARG A 19 7.81 -5.45 0.45
CA ARG A 19 8.98 -4.68 -0.03
C ARG A 19 9.19 -4.86 -1.53
N ARG A 20 9.04 -6.08 -2.05
CA ARG A 20 9.17 -6.39 -3.47
C ARG A 20 8.12 -5.64 -4.30
N ARG A 21 6.86 -5.68 -3.88
CA ARG A 21 5.75 -4.98 -4.57
C ARG A 21 5.89 -3.45 -4.57
N MET A 22 6.58 -2.91 -3.58
CA MET A 22 6.92 -1.48 -3.53
C MET A 22 8.23 -1.11 -4.24
N GLY A 23 8.73 -1.95 -5.17
CA GLY A 23 9.93 -1.64 -5.95
C GLY A 23 11.23 -1.71 -5.14
N ASN A 24 11.33 -2.65 -4.20
CA ASN A 24 12.52 -2.87 -3.36
C ASN A 24 13.00 -1.65 -2.59
N CYS A 25 12.06 -0.85 -2.10
CA CYS A 25 12.39 0.31 -1.27
C CYS A 25 13.15 -0.08 0.01
N SER A 26 13.80 0.89 0.66
CA SER A 26 14.56 0.65 1.90
C SER A 26 13.72 -0.03 2.99
N SER A 27 14.31 -1.03 3.65
CA SER A 27 13.69 -1.73 4.78
C SER A 27 13.34 -0.78 5.93
N SER A 28 14.15 0.26 6.19
CA SER A 28 13.85 1.24 7.23
C SER A 28 12.59 2.05 6.89
N MET A 29 12.45 2.46 5.63
CA MET A 29 11.28 3.20 5.18
C MET A 29 10.00 2.35 5.26
N LEU A 30 10.04 1.09 4.83
CA LEU A 30 8.89 0.20 4.92
C LEU A 30 8.52 -0.07 6.40
N SER A 31 9.51 -0.31 7.25
CA SER A 31 9.30 -0.52 8.69
C SER A 31 8.62 0.69 9.33
N THR A 32 9.14 1.90 9.09
CA THR A 32 8.52 3.14 9.58
C THR A 32 7.08 3.27 9.09
N ARG A 33 6.81 2.97 7.82
CA ARG A 33 5.45 3.03 7.25
C ARG A 33 4.49 2.06 7.92
N LEU A 34 4.88 0.80 8.09
CA LEU A 34 4.05 -0.20 8.76
C LEU A 34 3.80 0.17 10.22
N HIS A 35 4.83 0.62 10.93
CA HIS A 35 4.71 1.04 12.31
C HIS A 35 3.75 2.23 12.47
N THR A 36 3.78 3.22 11.57
CA THR A 36 2.82 4.33 11.58
C THR A 36 1.39 3.85 11.37
N LEU A 37 1.16 2.94 10.41
CA LEU A 37 -0.17 2.38 10.15
C LEU A 37 -0.70 1.57 11.34
N GLN A 38 0.16 0.78 11.98
CA GLN A 38 -0.17 0.03 13.20
C GLN A 38 -0.54 0.97 14.35
N LYS A 39 0.26 2.02 14.59
CA LYS A 39 -0.05 3.03 15.62
C LYS A 39 -1.37 3.76 15.37
N ALA A 40 -1.75 3.93 14.10
CA ALA A 40 -3.02 4.52 13.72
C ALA A 40 -4.20 3.52 13.75
N GLY A 41 -3.95 2.25 14.08
CA GLY A 41 -4.99 1.21 14.08
C GLY A 41 -5.47 0.79 12.69
N LEU A 42 -4.69 1.10 11.63
CA LEU A 42 -5.05 0.82 10.23
C LEU A 42 -4.49 -0.52 9.73
N SER A 43 -3.48 -1.06 10.41
CA SER A 43 -2.95 -2.38 10.11
C SER A 43 -2.56 -3.14 11.36
N VAL A 44 -2.50 -4.46 11.24
CA VAL A 44 -2.03 -5.38 12.27
C VAL A 44 -0.89 -6.24 11.73
N GLN A 45 -0.08 -6.79 12.62
CA GLN A 45 0.88 -7.84 12.29
C GLN A 45 0.44 -9.13 12.97
N HIS A 46 0.37 -10.19 12.18
CA HIS A 46 0.01 -11.54 12.63
C HIS A 46 1.22 -12.26 13.24
N PRO A 47 0.99 -13.37 13.97
CA PRO A 47 2.06 -14.19 14.55
C PRO A 47 3.05 -14.74 13.51
N ASP A 48 2.60 -14.98 12.27
CA ASP A 48 3.41 -15.41 11.14
C ASP A 48 4.21 -14.27 10.48
N LYS A 49 4.15 -13.06 11.06
CA LYS A 49 4.78 -11.81 10.60
C LYS A 49 4.19 -11.24 9.31
N SER A 50 3.04 -11.75 8.85
CA SER A 50 2.27 -11.08 7.80
C SER A 50 1.60 -9.82 8.36
N HIS A 51 1.44 -8.82 7.49
CA HIS A 51 0.74 -7.58 7.79
C HIS A 51 -0.59 -7.59 7.05
N GLU A 52 -1.65 -7.14 7.70
CA GLU A 52 -3.00 -7.05 7.12
C GLU A 52 -3.64 -5.72 7.52
N LEU A 53 -4.56 -5.22 6.71
CA LEU A 53 -5.41 -4.08 7.10
C LEU A 53 -6.39 -4.49 8.19
N THR A 54 -6.69 -3.56 9.09
CA THR A 54 -7.85 -3.70 9.98
C THR A 54 -9.13 -3.34 9.23
N ALA A 55 -10.30 -3.52 9.85
CA ALA A 55 -11.56 -3.04 9.28
C ALA A 55 -11.51 -1.54 8.91
N ALA A 56 -10.95 -0.69 9.79
CA ALA A 56 -10.76 0.72 9.51
C ALA A 56 -9.73 0.97 8.38
N GLY A 57 -8.69 0.15 8.29
CA GLY A 57 -7.73 0.17 7.18
C GLY A 57 -8.39 -0.15 5.84
N THR A 58 -9.25 -1.17 5.81
CA THR A 58 -10.01 -1.57 4.62
C THR A 58 -11.03 -0.51 4.20
N GLU A 59 -11.73 0.12 5.15
CA GLU A 59 -12.62 1.25 4.87
C GLU A 59 -11.86 2.42 4.23
N LEU A 60 -10.69 2.76 4.78
CA LEU A 60 -9.82 3.78 4.19
C LEU A 60 -9.33 3.40 2.80
N ALA A 61 -8.97 2.14 2.56
CA ALA A 61 -8.58 1.66 1.24
C ALA A 61 -9.71 1.89 0.21
N GLY A 62 -10.94 1.49 0.56
CA GLY A 62 -12.12 1.74 -0.28
C GLY A 62 -12.39 3.23 -0.53
N ALA A 63 -12.20 4.09 0.47
CA ALA A 63 -12.34 5.54 0.31
C ALA A 63 -11.26 6.16 -0.60
N LEU A 64 -10.09 5.51 -0.73
CA LEU A 64 -9.01 5.94 -1.61
C LEU A 64 -9.15 5.41 -3.04
N GLU A 65 -10.01 4.42 -3.30
CA GLU A 65 -10.15 3.79 -4.61
C GLU A 65 -10.45 4.78 -5.76
N PRO A 66 -11.36 5.77 -5.62
CA PRO A 66 -11.57 6.76 -6.68
C PRO A 66 -10.31 7.57 -7.03
N LEU A 67 -9.43 7.80 -6.04
CA LEU A 67 -8.15 8.49 -6.27
C LEU A 67 -7.17 7.59 -7.03
N TRP A 68 -7.19 6.27 -6.78
CA TRP A 68 -6.39 5.31 -7.55
C TRP A 68 -6.83 5.21 -8.99
N VAL A 69 -8.13 5.09 -9.24
CA VAL A 69 -8.69 5.09 -10.59
C VAL A 69 -8.32 6.37 -11.34
N TRP A 70 -8.39 7.54 -10.70
CA TRP A 70 -7.97 8.80 -11.31
C TRP A 70 -6.47 8.80 -11.64
N ALA A 71 -5.63 8.34 -10.73
CA ALA A 71 -4.18 8.33 -10.89
C ALA A 71 -3.74 7.41 -12.03
N ASP A 72 -4.30 6.20 -12.11
CA ASP A 72 -3.98 5.22 -13.15
C ASP A 72 -4.37 5.78 -14.53
N ARG A 73 -5.60 6.31 -14.68
CA ARG A 73 -6.06 6.96 -15.92
C ARG A 73 -5.17 8.11 -16.38
N ARG A 74 -4.63 8.89 -15.44
CA ARG A 74 -3.72 10.01 -15.76
C ARG A 74 -2.30 9.54 -16.04
N GLY A 75 -1.86 8.46 -15.40
CA GLY A 75 -0.57 7.83 -15.67
C GLY A 75 -0.46 7.39 -17.13
N ASP A 76 -1.50 6.73 -17.65
CA ASP A 76 -1.55 6.27 -19.04
C ASP A 76 -1.42 7.45 -20.02
N ALA A 77 -2.20 8.52 -19.79
CA ALA A 77 -2.13 9.72 -20.62
C ALA A 77 -0.78 10.45 -20.56
N ILE A 78 -0.05 10.34 -19.43
CA ILE A 78 1.30 10.92 -19.29
C ILE A 78 2.32 10.06 -20.04
N ALA A 79 2.21 8.73 -19.95
CA ALA A 79 3.10 7.83 -20.68
C ALA A 79 2.94 7.99 -22.19
N GLU A 80 1.69 8.03 -22.68
CA GLU A 80 1.38 8.29 -24.11
C GLU A 80 1.95 9.63 -24.60
N ALA A 81 1.92 10.68 -23.76
CA ALA A 81 2.46 11.99 -24.12
C ALA A 81 3.99 12.08 -24.09
N LEU A 82 4.68 11.13 -23.44
CA LEU A 82 6.15 11.06 -23.42
C LEU A 82 6.70 10.22 -24.58
N ASP A 83 5.89 9.31 -25.11
CA ASP A 83 6.23 8.45 -26.26
C ASP A 83 5.85 9.07 -27.63
N ALA A 84 5.19 10.24 -27.64
CA ALA A 84 4.76 10.99 -28.82
C ALA A 84 5.69 12.17 -29.16
#